data_AF-A0A418IIY9-F1
#
_entry.id   AF-A0A418IIY9-F1
#
_cell.length_a   1.000
_cell.length_b   1.000
_cell.length_c   1.000
_cell.angle_alpha   90.00
_cell.angle_beta   90.00
_cell.angle_gamma   90.00
#
_symmetry.space_group_name_H-M   'P 1'
#
loop_
_entity.id
_entity.type
_entity.pdbx_description
1 polymer ?
#
loop_
_entity_poly.entity_id
_entity_poly.type
_entity_poly.pdbx_seq_one_letter_code
_entity_poly.pdbx_strand_id
1 'polypeptide(L)'
;MEANKQQNAAQTQHSKTYNFFHQALVIAIIMLISNIIESFMPIPMPASVIGLVLLFIALCTGIIKLGQVEKVGTTLTNNIGFLFVPAGVSVINSLGILSTSPILIILLIIISTLLLLLCTGFFAQMLITKSFIPRKRPQKQLAEDKL
;
A
#
# COMPACT_ATOMS: atom_id res chain seq x y z
N MET A 1 42.46 -2.16 -0.27
CA MET A 1 41.86 -1.42 0.87
C MET A 1 40.79 -0.40 0.46
N GLU A 2 40.43 -0.26 -0.83
CA GLU A 2 39.48 0.76 -1.30
C GLU A 2 38.03 0.28 -1.51
N ALA A 3 37.76 -1.04 -1.42
CA ALA A 3 36.42 -1.59 -1.66
C ALA A 3 35.45 -1.51 -0.46
N ASN A 4 35.92 -1.13 0.74
CA ASN A 4 35.08 -1.04 1.95
C ASN A 4 34.55 0.40 2.21
N LYS A 5 34.86 1.37 1.35
CA LYS A 5 34.45 2.77 1.51
C LYS A 5 33.11 3.10 0.84
N GLN A 6 32.61 2.25 -0.06
CA GLN A 6 31.37 2.51 -0.83
C GLN A 6 30.13 1.79 -0.30
N GLN A 7 30.25 0.74 0.51
CA GLN A 7 29.09 0.10 1.15
C GLN A 7 28.55 0.89 2.36
N ASN A 8 29.33 1.81 2.92
CA ASN A 8 28.95 2.55 4.12
C ASN A 8 28.39 3.97 3.84
N ALA A 9 28.09 4.30 2.58
CA ALA A 9 27.68 5.65 2.17
C ALA A 9 26.19 5.80 1.80
N ALA A 10 25.36 4.75 1.92
CA ALA A 10 23.98 4.77 1.43
C ALA A 10 22.87 4.58 2.49
N GLN A 11 23.18 4.48 3.78
CA GLN A 11 22.15 4.30 4.83
C GLN A 11 22.49 4.98 6.16
N THR A 12 22.84 6.26 6.12
CA THR A 12 22.72 7.16 7.28
C THR A 12 21.52 8.09 7.08
N GLN A 13 20.33 7.49 7.01
CA GLN A 13 19.10 8.27 7.10
C GLN A 13 18.99 8.79 8.53
N HIS A 14 19.16 10.10 8.69
CA HIS A 14 18.98 10.81 9.94
C HIS A 14 17.52 10.66 10.42
N SER A 15 17.26 9.57 11.15
CA SER A 15 15.98 9.33 11.82
C SER A 15 15.85 10.37 12.93
N LYS A 16 15.24 11.50 12.59
CA LYS A 16 14.56 12.30 13.61
C LYS A 16 13.53 11.34 14.21
N THR A 17 13.70 10.97 15.48
CA THR A 17 12.75 10.09 16.17
C THR A 17 11.43 10.84 16.30
N TYR A 18 10.53 10.65 15.34
CA TYR A 18 9.17 11.17 15.45
C TYR A 18 8.40 10.30 16.43
N ASN A 19 7.85 10.95 17.45
CA ASN A 19 7.01 10.27 18.43
C ASN A 19 5.87 9.54 17.72
N PHE A 20 5.56 8.33 18.18
CA PHE A 20 4.51 7.48 17.60
C PHE A 20 3.17 8.23 17.45
N PHE A 21 2.84 9.08 18.42
CA PHE A 21 1.65 9.93 18.39
C PHE A 21 1.66 10.93 17.22
N HIS A 22 2.80 11.58 16.95
CA HIS A 22 2.92 12.50 15.83
C HIS A 22 2.75 11.76 14.50
N GLN A 23 3.26 10.54 14.39
CA GLN A 23 3.09 9.75 13.18
C GLN A 23 1.63 9.36 12.94
N ALA A 24 0.94 8.93 14.00
CA ALA A 24 -0.49 8.61 13.94
C ALA A 24 -1.33 9.85 13.59
N LEU A 25 -0.99 11.01 14.17
CA LEU A 25 -1.66 12.29 13.87
C LEU A 25 -1.51 12.67 12.39
N VAL A 26 -0.32 12.50 11.79
CA VAL A 26 -0.11 12.78 10.37
C VAL A 26 -1.01 11.90 9.49
N ILE A 27 -1.06 10.59 9.76
CA ILE A 27 -1.94 9.66 9.02
C ILE A 27 -3.41 10.05 9.22
N ALA A 28 -3.82 10.39 10.44
CA ALA A 28 -5.19 10.80 10.75
C ALA A 28 -5.60 12.10 10.05
N ILE A 29 -4.72 13.11 10.00
CA ILE A 29 -4.97 14.38 9.29
C ILE A 29 -5.15 14.12 7.79
N ILE A 30 -4.31 13.27 7.19
CA ILE A 30 -4.43 12.92 5.77
C ILE A 30 -5.76 12.22 5.49
N MET A 31 -6.16 11.29 6.35
CA MET A 31 -7.46 10.60 6.24
C MET A 31 -8.63 11.58 6.39
N LEU A 32 -8.54 12.54 7.32
CA LEU A 32 -9.55 13.59 7.50
C LEU A 32 -9.68 14.46 6.25
N ILE A 33 -8.56 14.93 5.70
CA ILE A 33 -8.53 15.72 4.46
C ILE A 33 -9.12 14.91 3.31
N SER A 34 -8.80 13.62 3.23
CA SER A 34 -9.29 12.74 2.17
C SER A 34 -10.79 12.48 2.26
N ASN A 35 -11.34 12.40 3.47
CA ASN A 35 -12.79 12.31 3.71
C ASN A 35 -13.51 13.61 3.31
N ILE A 36 -12.90 14.77 3.58
CA ILE A 36 -13.44 16.05 3.12
C ILE A 36 -13.44 16.11 1.59
N ILE A 37 -12.34 15.72 0.93
CA ILE A 37 -12.23 15.69 -0.53
C ILE A 37 -13.27 14.73 -1.15
N GLU A 38 -13.45 13.55 -0.54
CA GLU A 38 -14.46 12.58 -0.96
C GLU A 38 -15.87 13.18 -0.95
N SER A 39 -16.23 13.91 0.11
CA SER A 39 -17.53 14.60 0.20
C SER A 39 -17.76 15.68 -0.86
N PHE A 40 -16.71 16.24 -1.47
CA PHE A 40 -16.83 17.23 -2.55
C PHE A 40 -16.81 16.59 -3.95
N MET A 41 -16.33 15.35 -4.07
CA MET A 41 -16.17 14.69 -5.35
C MET A 41 -17.46 13.91 -5.72
N PRO A 42 -18.02 14.10 -6.92
CA PRO A 42 -19.21 13.35 -7.37
C PRO A 42 -18.92 11.89 -7.74
N ILE A 43 -17.70 11.40 -7.52
CA ILE A 43 -17.24 10.06 -7.87
C ILE A 43 -17.17 9.22 -6.58
N PRO A 44 -17.76 8.02 -6.52
CA PRO A 44 -17.71 7.14 -5.36
C PRO A 44 -16.34 6.47 -5.24
N MET A 45 -15.32 7.23 -4.85
CA MET A 45 -14.01 6.69 -4.46
C MET A 45 -13.89 6.65 -2.95
N PRO A 46 -13.45 5.53 -2.36
CA PRO A 46 -13.27 5.45 -0.92
C PRO A 46 -12.17 6.41 -0.46
N ALA A 47 -12.44 7.14 0.63
CA ALA A 47 -11.51 8.11 1.22
C ALA A 47 -10.11 7.53 1.49
N SER A 48 -10.00 6.22 1.79
CA SER A 48 -8.72 5.55 1.99
C SER A 48 -7.82 5.53 0.74
N VAL A 49 -8.39 5.43 -0.46
CA VAL A 49 -7.61 5.42 -1.72
C VAL A 49 -7.13 6.84 -2.03
N ILE A 50 -7.98 7.84 -1.78
CA ILE A 50 -7.62 9.26 -1.90
C ILE A 50 -6.48 9.60 -0.92
N GLY A 51 -6.56 9.11 0.31
CA GLY A 51 -5.51 9.29 1.33
C GLY A 51 -4.19 8.64 0.96
N LEU A 52 -4.21 7.47 0.31
CA LEU A 52 -2.99 6.83 -0.21
C LEU A 52 -2.30 7.71 -1.26
N VAL A 53 -3.07 8.23 -2.23
CA VAL A 53 -2.54 9.11 -3.30
C VAL A 53 -2.03 10.42 -2.69
N LEU A 54 -2.77 11.01 -1.75
CA LEU A 54 -2.39 12.25 -1.10
C LEU A 54 -1.11 12.11 -0.26
N LEU A 55 -1.00 11.02 0.53
CA LEU A 55 0.21 10.69 1.28
C LEU A 55 1.39 10.46 0.34
N PHE A 56 1.18 9.77 -0.78
CA PHE A 56 2.21 9.51 -1.78
C PHE A 56 2.74 10.83 -2.38
N ILE A 57 1.84 11.74 -2.79
CA ILE A 57 2.22 13.06 -3.29
C ILE A 57 2.99 13.84 -2.22
N ALA A 58 2.50 13.86 -0.97
CA ALA A 58 3.17 14.56 0.13
C ALA A 58 4.57 14.01 0.46
N LEU A 59 4.80 12.71 0.26
CA LEU A 59 6.11 12.07 0.31
C LEU A 59 6.99 12.50 -0.86
N CYS A 60 6.45 12.54 -2.08
CA CYS A 60 7.18 12.99 -3.28
C CYS A 60 7.59 14.47 -3.20
N THR A 61 6.75 15.33 -2.65
CA THR A 61 7.06 16.76 -2.44
C THR A 61 8.04 16.98 -1.28
N GLY A 62 8.33 15.95 -0.48
CA GLY A 62 9.24 16.04 0.67
C GLY A 62 8.67 16.80 1.88
N ILE A 63 7.39 17.18 1.84
CA ILE A 63 6.66 17.81 2.96
C ILE A 63 6.59 16.83 4.13
N ILE A 64 6.36 15.56 3.83
CA ILE A 64 6.30 14.47 4.81
C ILE A 64 7.47 13.53 4.56
N LYS A 65 8.33 13.33 5.57
CA LYS A 65 9.41 12.34 5.49
C LYS A 65 8.84 10.95 5.77
N LEU A 66 9.33 9.92 5.06
CA LEU A 66 8.89 8.53 5.25
C LEU A 66 8.93 8.09 6.73
N GLY A 67 9.98 8.49 7.46
CA GLY A 67 10.11 8.22 8.89
C GLY A 67 9.02 8.83 9.80
N GLN A 68 8.18 9.73 9.29
CA GLN A 68 7.01 10.27 10.02
C GLN A 68 5.76 9.40 9.92
N VAL A 69 5.72 8.39 9.06
CA VAL A 69 4.53 7.53 8.89
C VAL A 69 4.87 6.04 8.94
N GLU A 70 6.12 5.69 8.69
CA GLU A 70 6.60 4.30 8.57
C GLU A 70 6.33 3.47 9.83
N LYS A 71 6.70 3.93 11.03
CA LYS A 71 6.61 3.11 12.24
C LYS A 71 5.16 2.80 12.61
N VAL A 72 4.28 3.80 12.55
CA VAL A 72 2.83 3.59 12.80
C VAL A 72 2.19 2.77 11.69
N GLY A 73 2.47 3.08 10.42
CA GLY A 73 1.93 2.36 9.27
C GLY A 73 2.30 0.88 9.27
N THR A 74 3.57 0.56 9.53
CA THR A 74 4.02 -0.84 9.68
C THR A 74 3.39 -1.51 10.89
N THR A 75 3.22 -0.82 12.02
CA THR A 75 2.55 -1.38 13.21
C THR A 75 1.08 -1.71 12.94
N LEU A 76 0.34 -0.81 12.29
CA LEU A 76 -1.06 -1.03 11.90
C LEU A 76 -1.18 -2.18 10.90
N THR A 77 -0.28 -2.24 9.92
CA THR A 77 -0.28 -3.30 8.88
C THR A 77 0.06 -4.66 9.47
N ASN A 78 1.04 -4.73 10.37
CA ASN A 78 1.39 -5.97 11.08
C ASN A 78 0.25 -6.45 11.98
N ASN A 79 -0.59 -5.53 12.47
CA ASN A 79 -1.76 -5.84 13.30
C ASN A 79 -3.08 -5.70 12.52
N ILE A 80 -3.08 -5.87 11.19
CA ILE A 80 -4.31 -5.68 10.39
C ILE A 80 -5.43 -6.64 10.82
N GLY A 81 -5.06 -7.85 11.27
CA GLY A 81 -6.01 -8.82 11.84
C GLY A 81 -6.80 -8.27 13.03
N PHE A 82 -6.15 -7.50 13.91
CA PHE A 82 -6.83 -6.83 15.03
C PHE A 82 -7.85 -5.79 14.55
N LEU A 83 -7.52 -5.03 13.50
CA LEU A 83 -8.45 -4.05 12.90
C LEU A 83 -9.62 -4.72 12.17
N PHE A 84 -9.46 -5.96 11.71
CA PHE A 84 -10.55 -6.73 11.10
C PHE A 84 -11.53 -7.33 12.11
N VAL A 85 -11.16 -7.51 13.38
CA VAL A 85 -12.07 -8.09 14.39
C VAL A 85 -13.34 -7.23 14.58
N PRO A 86 -13.27 -5.91 14.82
CA PRO A 86 -14.47 -5.07 14.93
C PRO A 86 -15.31 -5.06 13.65
N ALA A 87 -14.65 -5.00 12.49
CA ALA A 87 -15.33 -5.02 11.19
C ALA A 87 -16.09 -6.35 10.98
N GLY A 88 -15.45 -7.48 11.31
CA GLY A 88 -16.05 -8.81 11.22
C GLY A 88 -17.24 -9.00 12.17
N VAL A 89 -17.14 -8.51 13.41
CA VAL A 89 -18.26 -8.54 14.37
C VAL A 89 -19.48 -7.78 13.83
N SER A 90 -19.25 -6.65 13.17
CA SER A 90 -20.32 -5.86 12.53
C SER A 90 -21.03 -6.63 11.40
N VAL A 91 -20.26 -7.38 10.61
CA VAL A 91 -20.80 -8.27 9.55
C VAL A 91 -21.62 -9.41 10.15
N ILE A 92 -21.12 -10.03 11.23
CA ILE A 92 -21.82 -11.11 11.94
C ILE A 92 -23.16 -10.59 12.50
N ASN A 93 -23.21 -9.39 13.07
CA ASN A 93 -24.47 -8.79 13.52
C ASN A 93 -25.50 -8.59 12.37
N SER A 94 -25.03 -8.52 11.12
CA SER A 94 -25.85 -8.38 9.91
C SER A 94 -26.10 -9.71 9.18
N LEU A 95 -25.81 -10.86 9.82
CA LEU A 95 -25.95 -12.20 9.22
C LEU A 95 -27.35 -12.52 8.69
N GLY A 96 -28.41 -11.93 9.26
CA GLY A 96 -29.79 -12.18 8.81
C GLY A 96 -30.02 -11.86 7.32
N ILE A 97 -29.34 -10.84 6.81
CA ILE A 97 -29.41 -10.44 5.39
C ILE A 97 -28.60 -11.42 4.53
N LEU A 98 -27.46 -11.88 5.05
CA LEU A 98 -26.53 -12.78 4.38
C LEU A 98 -27.08 -14.22 4.27
N SER A 99 -27.87 -14.65 5.26
CA SER A 99 -28.51 -15.98 5.30
C SER A 99 -29.61 -16.15 4.24
N THR A 100 -30.11 -15.07 3.63
CA THR A 100 -31.17 -15.15 2.61
C THR A 100 -30.66 -15.78 1.31
N SER A 101 -29.38 -15.62 0.96
CA SER A 101 -28.82 -16.18 -0.29
C SER A 101 -27.30 -16.38 -0.21
N PRO A 102 -26.79 -17.22 0.71
CA PRO A 102 -25.35 -17.34 0.98
C PRO A 102 -24.55 -17.81 -0.26
N ILE A 103 -25.15 -18.66 -1.08
CA ILE A 103 -24.54 -19.21 -2.29
C ILE A 103 -24.32 -18.10 -3.34
N LEU A 104 -25.29 -17.19 -3.51
CA LEU A 104 -25.19 -16.09 -4.45
C LEU A 104 -24.10 -15.10 -4.03
N ILE A 105 -24.01 -14.78 -2.73
CA ILE A 105 -22.95 -13.91 -2.19
C ILE A 105 -21.56 -14.52 -2.41
N ILE A 106 -21.35 -15.81 -2.08
CA ILE A 106 -20.05 -16.47 -2.28
C ILE A 106 -19.64 -16.41 -3.75
N LEU A 107 -20.58 -16.73 -4.65
CA LEU A 107 -20.31 -16.74 -6.08
C LEU A 107 -19.97 -15.31 -6.59
N LEU A 108 -20.72 -14.30 -6.13
CA LEU A 108 -20.47 -12.90 -6.45
C LEU A 108 -19.08 -12.45 -5.98
N ILE A 109 -18.67 -12.78 -4.76
CA ILE A 109 -17.36 -12.40 -4.22
C ILE A 109 -16.24 -13.04 -5.05
N ILE A 110 -16.35 -14.33 -5.37
CA ILE A 110 -15.33 -15.04 -6.16
C ILE A 110 -15.22 -14.41 -7.55
N ILE A 111 -16.34 -14.24 -8.25
CA ILE A 111 -16.37 -13.67 -9.60
C ILE A 111 -15.83 -12.23 -9.58
N SER A 112 -16.29 -11.39 -8.64
CA SER A 112 -15.85 -10.00 -8.54
C SER A 112 -14.37 -9.88 -8.19
N THR A 113 -13.85 -10.75 -7.33
CA THR A 113 -12.43 -10.76 -6.97
C THR A 113 -11.58 -11.16 -8.17
N LEU A 114 -12.01 -12.19 -8.90
CA LEU A 114 -11.31 -12.64 -10.10
C LEU A 114 -11.31 -11.55 -11.19
N LEU A 115 -12.46 -10.93 -11.44
CA LEU A 115 -12.58 -9.81 -12.37
C LEU A 115 -11.71 -8.63 -11.96
N LEU A 116 -11.72 -8.24 -10.68
CA LEU A 116 -10.89 -7.16 -10.16
C LEU A 116 -9.40 -7.44 -10.37
N LEU A 117 -8.96 -8.67 -10.11
CA LEU A 117 -7.56 -9.07 -10.24
C LEU A 117 -7.12 -9.13 -11.70
N LEU A 118 -7.96 -9.66 -12.60
CA LEU A 118 -7.72 -9.66 -14.05
C LEU A 118 -7.67 -8.24 -14.60
N CYS A 119 -8.62 -7.40 -14.23
CA CYS A 119 -8.70 -6.00 -14.66
C CYS A 119 -7.47 -5.23 -14.18
N THR A 120 -7.14 -5.30 -12.89
CA THR A 120 -5.95 -4.65 -12.31
C THR A 120 -4.66 -5.15 -12.97
N GLY A 121 -4.55 -6.45 -13.21
CA GLY A 121 -3.41 -7.04 -13.91
C GLY A 121 -3.29 -6.55 -15.36
N PHE A 122 -4.39 -6.48 -16.10
CA PHE A 122 -4.42 -5.94 -17.46
C PHE A 122 -4.07 -4.45 -17.50
N PHE A 123 -4.61 -3.65 -16.58
CA PHE A 123 -4.26 -2.24 -16.44
C PHE A 123 -2.76 -2.06 -16.15
N ALA A 124 -2.19 -2.85 -15.23
CA ALA A 124 -0.77 -2.82 -14.94
C ALA A 124 0.07 -3.21 -16.17
N GLN A 125 -0.32 -4.27 -16.90
CA GLN A 125 0.35 -4.70 -18.12
C GLN A 125 0.25 -3.66 -19.24
N MET A 126 -0.88 -2.98 -19.40
CA MET A 126 -1.07 -1.92 -20.38
C MET A 126 -0.14 -0.73 -20.09
N LEU A 127 -0.04 -0.33 -18.81
CA LEU A 127 0.89 0.72 -18.36
C LEU A 127 2.35 0.32 -18.60
N ILE A 128 2.73 -0.91 -18.24
CA ILE A 128 4.11 -1.42 -18.40
C ILE A 128 4.48 -1.65 -19.87
N THR A 129 3.54 -2.08 -20.71
CA THR A 129 3.76 -2.28 -22.16
C THR A 129 4.13 -0.98 -22.87
N LYS A 130 3.68 0.19 -22.37
CA LYS A 130 4.11 1.51 -22.87
C LYS A 130 5.48 1.96 -22.34
N SER A 131 5.99 1.38 -21.27
CA SER A 131 7.28 1.71 -20.65
C SER A 131 8.07 0.44 -20.30
N PHE A 132 8.64 -0.16 -21.34
CA PHE A 132 9.50 -1.34 -21.27
C PHE A 132 10.77 -1.03 -20.45
N ILE A 133 10.81 -1.36 -19.16
CA ILE A 133 12.07 -1.50 -18.41
C ILE A 133 12.27 -2.99 -18.09
N PRO A 134 12.88 -3.75 -19.01
CA PRO A 134 13.38 -5.08 -18.71
C PRO A 134 14.66 -4.93 -17.89
N ARG A 135 14.59 -5.16 -16.57
CA ARG A 135 15.81 -5.35 -15.76
C ARG A 135 16.38 -6.74 -16.06
N LYS A 136 17.07 -6.89 -17.20
CA LYS A 136 18.00 -8.01 -17.40
C LYS A 136 19.13 -7.84 -16.37
N ARG A 137 19.21 -8.72 -15.39
CA ARG A 137 20.46 -8.89 -14.64
C ARG A 137 21.48 -9.50 -15.62
N PRO A 138 22.64 -8.88 -15.87
CA PRO A 138 23.69 -9.55 -16.63
C PRO A 138 24.21 -10.73 -15.81
N GLN A 139 23.90 -11.96 -16.23
CA GLN A 139 24.70 -13.14 -15.89
C GLN A 139 26.06 -12.98 -16.59
N LYS A 140 27.03 -12.39 -15.90
CA LYS A 140 28.45 -12.53 -16.22
C LYS A 140 29.16 -12.96 -14.94
N GLN A 141 29.19 -14.26 -14.67
CA GLN A 141 30.10 -14.84 -13.65
C GLN A 141 30.25 -16.37 -13.69
N LEU A 142 29.94 -17.04 -14.82
CA LEU A 142 29.99 -18.51 -14.90
C LEU A 142 31.06 -19.05 -15.87
N ALA A 143 31.95 -18.21 -16.43
CA ALA A 143 32.83 -18.62 -17.53
C ALA A 143 34.33 -18.32 -17.38
N GLU A 144 34.83 -17.94 -16.18
CA GLU A 144 36.27 -17.62 -16.01
C GLU A 144 36.91 -18.30 -14.77
N ASP A 145 36.45 -19.50 -14.40
CA ASP A 145 37.12 -20.32 -13.35
C ASP A 145 37.30 -21.79 -13.77
N LYS A 146 37.49 -22.01 -15.08
CA LYS A 146 37.96 -23.29 -15.64
C LYS A 146 38.80 -23.08 -16.90
N LEU A 147 39.90 -22.33 -16.78
CA LEU A 147 41.05 -22.50 -17.66
C LEU A 147 42.33 -22.38 -16.85
#